data_AF-A0A1Q6YER7-F1
#
_entry.id   AF-A0A1Q6YER7-F1
#
_cell.length_a   1.000
_cell.length_b   1.000
_cell.length_c   1.000
_cell.angle_alpha   90.00
_cell.angle_beta   90.00
_cell.angle_gamma   90.00
#
_symmetry.space_group_name_H-M   'P 1'
#
loop_
_entity.id
_entity.type
_entity.pdbx_description
1 polymer ?
#
loop_
_entity_poly.entity_id
_entity_poly.type
_entity_poly.pdbx_seq_one_letter_code
_entity_poly.pdbx_strand_id
1 'polypeptide(L)'
;MLSGGEEELISTAKVEEGGGVSKRGNTVRDKYGDDYFRRIGKKGGNALKDKRGSEYYRSIAQKGGRANVVKYGPGHFSEMGKKGGNTTRERRGSDFYKQIGKMGGSVKKQKAVD
;
A
#
# COMPACT_ATOMS: atom_id res chain seq x y z
N MET A 1 -26.72 -11.63 16.00
CA MET A 1 -26.29 -13.04 15.88
C MET A 1 -25.88 -13.24 14.44
N LEU A 2 -24.59 -13.44 14.19
CA LEU A 2 -24.04 -13.69 12.85
C LEU A 2 -24.22 -15.18 12.52
N SER A 3 -24.63 -15.49 11.29
CA SER A 3 -25.01 -16.85 10.88
C SER A 3 -23.77 -17.75 10.78
N GLY A 4 -23.88 -19.02 11.17
CA GLY A 4 -22.73 -19.92 11.33
C GLY A 4 -21.83 -20.17 10.10
N GLY A 5 -22.17 -19.65 8.91
CA GLY A 5 -21.35 -19.76 7.70
C GLY A 5 -20.25 -18.68 7.56
N GLU A 6 -20.36 -17.54 8.24
CA GLU A 6 -19.38 -16.44 8.16
C GLU A 6 -18.21 -16.60 9.12
N GLU A 7 -18.32 -17.48 10.12
CA GLU A 7 -17.24 -17.81 11.06
C GLU A 7 -16.25 -18.84 10.47
N GLU A 8 -16.73 -19.79 9.66
CA GLU A 8 -15.93 -20.87 9.04
C GLU A 8 -14.94 -20.39 7.96
N LEU A 9 -15.26 -19.31 7.23
CA LEU A 9 -14.38 -18.79 6.17
C LEU A 9 -13.18 -18.00 6.73
N ILE A 10 -13.29 -17.51 7.97
CA ILE A 10 -12.21 -16.77 8.63
C ILE A 10 -11.23 -17.74 9.31
N SER A 11 -11.69 -18.93 9.72
CA SER A 11 -10.87 -19.97 10.38
C SER A 11 -9.96 -20.74 9.41
N THR A 12 -10.37 -20.88 8.14
CA THR A 12 -9.62 -21.63 7.11
C THR A 12 -8.45 -20.85 6.48
N ALA A 13 -8.28 -19.58 6.83
CA ALA A 13 -7.09 -18.79 6.50
C ALA A 13 -5.90 -19.16 7.41
N LYS A 14 -5.55 -20.44 7.46
CA LYS A 14 -4.30 -20.92 8.06
C LYS A 14 -3.16 -20.32 7.22
N VAL A 15 -2.49 -19.33 7.80
CA VAL A 15 -1.27 -18.72 7.26
C VAL A 15 -0.16 -19.77 7.38
N GLU A 16 0.10 -20.50 6.30
CA GLU A 16 1.40 -21.12 6.13
C GLU A 16 2.38 -20.04 5.66
N GLU A 17 3.46 -19.86 6.41
CA GLU A 17 4.60 -19.07 5.99
C GLU A 17 5.19 -19.69 4.72
N GLY A 18 5.03 -19.00 3.59
CA GLY A 18 5.66 -19.38 2.33
C GLY A 18 4.69 -19.89 1.26
N GLY A 19 3.84 -19.00 0.73
CA GLY A 19 3.05 -19.33 -0.46
C GLY A 19 2.27 -18.14 -0.97
N GLY A 20 2.54 -17.72 -2.21
CA GLY A 20 1.95 -16.53 -2.82
C GLY A 20 0.43 -16.43 -2.70
N VAL A 21 -0.04 -15.28 -2.21
CA VAL A 21 -1.45 -14.88 -2.04
C VAL A 21 -2.28 -14.96 -3.35
N SER A 22 -1.64 -15.07 -4.51
CA SER A 22 -2.31 -14.92 -5.81
C SER A 22 -3.31 -16.01 -6.20
N LYS A 23 -3.22 -17.25 -5.66
CA LYS A 23 -4.14 -18.33 -6.09
C LYS A 23 -5.43 -18.43 -5.27
N ARG A 24 -5.44 -18.03 -3.99
CA ARG A 24 -6.65 -18.14 -3.13
C ARG A 24 -7.50 -16.86 -3.09
N GLY A 25 -6.90 -15.68 -3.30
CA GLY A 25 -7.63 -14.41 -3.28
C GLY A 25 -8.64 -14.26 -4.42
N ASN A 26 -8.28 -14.71 -5.62
CA ASN A 26 -9.18 -14.64 -6.78
C ASN A 26 -10.42 -15.53 -6.63
N THR A 27 -10.30 -16.72 -6.03
CA THR A 27 -11.43 -17.65 -5.90
C THR A 27 -12.59 -17.08 -5.10
N VAL A 28 -12.32 -16.27 -4.08
CA VAL A 28 -13.37 -15.62 -3.26
C VAL A 28 -14.01 -14.47 -4.02
N ARG A 29 -13.20 -13.68 -4.73
CA ARG A 29 -13.69 -12.61 -5.59
C ARG A 29 -14.58 -13.15 -6.72
N ASP A 30 -14.16 -14.23 -7.35
CA ASP A 30 -14.88 -14.83 -8.49
C ASP A 30 -16.20 -15.50 -8.03
N LYS A 31 -16.26 -16.03 -6.79
CA LYS A 31 -17.48 -16.65 -6.23
C LYS A 31 -18.48 -15.66 -5.63
N TYR A 32 -17.99 -14.62 -4.95
CA TYR A 32 -18.81 -13.75 -4.10
C TYR A 32 -18.81 -12.28 -4.54
N GLY A 33 -18.04 -11.93 -5.57
CA GLY A 33 -17.96 -10.58 -6.12
C GLY A 33 -16.97 -9.66 -5.43
N ASP A 34 -16.70 -8.53 -6.10
CA ASP A 34 -15.69 -7.55 -5.69
C ASP A 34 -16.05 -6.86 -4.35
N ASP A 35 -17.32 -6.53 -4.15
CA ASP A 35 -17.78 -5.88 -2.92
C ASP A 35 -17.63 -6.78 -1.70
N TYR A 36 -17.93 -8.08 -1.85
CA TYR A 36 -17.71 -9.05 -0.79
C TYR A 36 -16.21 -9.18 -0.47
N PHE A 37 -15.38 -9.35 -1.50
CA PHE A 37 -13.93 -9.46 -1.35
C PHE A 37 -13.32 -8.25 -0.65
N ARG A 38 -13.73 -7.04 -1.05
CA ARG A 38 -13.30 -5.78 -0.43
C ARG A 38 -13.72 -5.71 1.04
N ARG A 39 -14.96 -6.09 1.35
CA ARG A 39 -15.50 -6.07 2.72
C ARG A 39 -14.72 -6.99 3.66
N ILE A 40 -14.47 -8.23 3.24
CA ILE A 40 -13.73 -9.19 4.08
C ILE A 40 -12.24 -8.80 4.21
N GLY A 41 -11.63 -8.26 3.16
CA GLY A 41 -10.25 -7.76 3.21
C GLY A 41 -10.11 -6.60 4.19
N LYS A 42 -11.05 -5.65 4.16
CA LYS A 42 -11.11 -4.55 5.13
C LYS A 42 -11.32 -5.05 6.57
N LYS A 43 -12.24 -6.01 6.78
CA LYS A 43 -12.51 -6.59 8.10
C LYS A 43 -11.28 -7.31 8.67
N GLY A 44 -10.62 -8.15 7.87
CA GLY A 44 -9.39 -8.84 8.27
C GLY A 44 -8.24 -7.88 8.55
N GLY A 45 -8.08 -6.85 7.71
CA GLY A 45 -7.10 -5.79 7.92
C GLY A 45 -7.32 -5.01 9.22
N ASN A 46 -8.55 -4.64 9.54
CA ASN A 46 -8.86 -3.93 10.79
C ASN A 46 -8.63 -4.82 12.02
N ALA A 47 -9.10 -6.07 12.00
CA ALA A 47 -8.88 -7.01 13.10
C ALA A 47 -7.39 -7.27 13.37
N LEU A 48 -6.56 -7.30 12.31
CA LEU A 48 -5.12 -7.46 12.44
C LEU A 48 -4.44 -6.19 12.99
N LYS A 49 -4.94 -5.01 12.63
CA LYS A 49 -4.50 -3.71 13.17
C LYS A 49 -4.78 -3.60 14.66
N ASP A 50 -5.99 -3.97 15.08
CA ASP A 50 -6.39 -3.91 16.48
C ASP A 50 -5.57 -4.89 17.33
N LYS A 51 -5.19 -6.05 16.79
CA LYS A 51 -4.42 -7.08 17.50
C LYS A 51 -2.91 -6.81 17.57
N ARG A 52 -2.31 -6.28 16.50
CA ARG A 52 -0.83 -6.24 16.33
C ARG A 52 -0.26 -4.82 16.34
N GLY A 53 -1.09 -3.80 16.26
CA GLY A 53 -0.67 -2.39 16.29
C GLY A 53 0.10 -1.96 15.04
N SER A 54 0.57 -0.70 15.05
CA SER A 54 1.21 -0.04 13.90
C SER A 54 2.58 -0.62 13.51
N GLU A 55 3.37 -1.09 14.48
CA GLU A 55 4.72 -1.61 14.23
C GLU A 55 4.71 -2.89 13.39
N TYR A 56 3.68 -3.72 13.55
CA TYR A 56 3.50 -4.89 12.70
C TYR A 56 3.35 -4.49 11.22
N TYR A 57 2.49 -3.53 10.91
CA TYR A 57 2.29 -3.06 9.53
C TYR A 57 3.55 -2.42 8.96
N ARG A 58 4.28 -1.67 9.78
CA ARG A 58 5.55 -1.07 9.38
C ARG A 58 6.55 -2.13 8.94
N SER A 59 6.69 -3.21 9.72
CA SER A 59 7.58 -4.33 9.39
C SER A 59 7.18 -5.03 8.08
N ILE A 60 5.89 -5.35 7.92
CA ILE A 60 5.40 -6.05 6.71
C ILE A 60 5.54 -5.15 5.47
N ALA A 61 5.21 -3.86 5.58
CA ALA A 61 5.38 -2.89 4.49
C ALA A 61 6.85 -2.75 4.09
N GLN A 62 7.77 -2.68 5.06
CA GLN A 62 9.20 -2.60 4.80
C GLN A 62 9.72 -3.88 4.11
N LYS A 63 9.29 -5.06 4.56
CA LYS A 63 9.63 -6.35 3.92
C LYS A 63 9.13 -6.39 2.48
N GLY A 64 7.88 -6.01 2.24
CA GLY A 64 7.29 -5.95 0.89
C GLY A 64 8.01 -4.95 -0.02
N GLY A 65 8.32 -3.76 0.49
CA GLY A 65 9.08 -2.74 -0.23
C GLY A 65 10.48 -3.21 -0.62
N ARG A 66 11.21 -3.84 0.30
CA ARG A 66 12.54 -4.42 0.03
C ARG A 66 12.47 -5.51 -1.05
N ALA A 67 11.51 -6.43 -0.95
CA ALA A 67 11.31 -7.48 -1.95
C ALA A 67 11.01 -6.89 -3.34
N ASN A 68 10.22 -5.81 -3.39
CA ASN A 68 9.91 -5.09 -4.63
C ASN A 68 11.17 -4.43 -5.23
N VAL A 69 11.98 -3.76 -4.41
CA VAL A 69 13.25 -3.16 -4.84
C VAL A 69 14.21 -4.21 -5.40
N VAL A 70 14.35 -5.36 -4.73
CA VAL A 70 15.20 -6.46 -5.22
C VAL A 70 14.69 -7.00 -6.55
N LYS A 71 13.37 -7.14 -6.71
CA LYS A 71 12.76 -7.72 -7.91
C LYS A 71 12.89 -6.83 -9.15
N TYR A 72 12.71 -5.53 -9.01
CA TYR A 72 12.61 -4.61 -10.16
C TYR A 72 13.81 -3.67 -10.31
N GLY A 73 14.63 -3.53 -9.27
CA GLY A 73 15.80 -2.68 -9.27
C GLY A 73 15.49 -1.16 -9.30
N PRO A 74 16.51 -0.31 -9.17
CA PRO A 74 16.35 1.14 -9.07
C PRO A 74 15.85 1.80 -10.37
N GLY A 75 16.12 1.20 -11.54
CA GLY A 75 15.67 1.71 -12.84
C GLY A 75 14.15 1.79 -12.95
N HIS A 76 13.44 0.78 -12.43
CA HIS A 76 11.98 0.72 -12.45
C HIS A 76 11.33 1.89 -11.71
N PHE A 77 11.81 2.19 -10.49
CA PHE A 77 11.29 3.31 -9.70
C PHE A 77 11.67 4.67 -10.30
N SER A 78 12.84 4.75 -10.93
CA SER A 78 13.28 5.96 -11.63
C SER A 78 12.36 6.27 -12.82
N GLU A 79 11.96 5.26 -13.58
CA GLU A 79 11.01 5.40 -14.68
C GLU A 79 9.61 5.81 -14.18
N MET A 80 9.12 5.15 -13.13
CA MET A 80 7.85 5.52 -12.49
C MET A 80 7.86 6.97 -11.99
N GLY A 81 8.95 7.40 -11.36
CA GLY A 81 9.14 8.78 -10.90
C GLY A 81 9.13 9.78 -12.06
N LYS A 82 9.86 9.48 -13.15
CA LYS A 82 9.85 10.30 -14.38
C LYS A 82 8.45 10.41 -14.97
N LYS A 83 7.73 9.30 -15.09
CA LYS A 83 6.35 9.27 -15.61
C LYS A 83 5.42 10.14 -14.77
N GLY A 84 5.41 9.98 -13.45
CA GLY A 84 4.59 10.80 -12.55
C GLY A 84 4.96 12.28 -12.59
N GLY A 85 6.25 12.59 -12.72
CA GLY A 85 6.75 13.96 -12.90
C GLY A 85 6.25 14.59 -14.20
N ASN A 86 6.35 13.87 -15.32
CA ASN A 86 5.89 14.35 -16.63
C ASN A 86 4.37 14.60 -16.64
N THR A 87 3.56 13.68 -16.10
CA THR A 87 2.11 13.87 -15.98
C THR A 87 1.76 15.09 -15.12
N THR A 88 2.51 15.31 -14.04
CA THR A 88 2.32 16.50 -13.19
C THR A 88 2.65 17.78 -13.95
N ARG A 89 3.74 17.78 -14.73
CA ARG A 89 4.16 18.91 -15.56
C ARG A 89 3.14 19.26 -16.63
N GLU A 90 2.61 18.28 -17.33
CA GLU A 90 1.56 18.47 -18.34
C GLU A 90 0.31 19.09 -17.72
N ARG A 91 -0.12 18.62 -16.54
CA ARG A 91 -1.36 19.09 -15.91
C ARG A 91 -1.24 20.44 -15.21
N ARG A 92 -0.09 20.73 -14.59
CA ARG A 92 0.07 21.85 -13.64
C ARG A 92 0.94 22.99 -14.17
N GLY A 93 1.66 22.78 -15.26
CA GLY A 93 2.53 23.80 -15.86
C GLY A 93 3.69 24.22 -14.95
N SER A 94 4.37 25.30 -15.34
CA SER A 94 5.63 25.74 -14.73
C SER A 94 5.46 26.43 -13.36
N ASP A 95 4.33 27.09 -13.12
CA ASP A 95 4.09 27.83 -11.86
C ASP A 95 3.97 26.91 -10.64
N PHE A 96 3.46 25.70 -10.84
CA PHE A 96 3.44 24.67 -9.81
C PHE A 96 4.85 24.32 -9.32
N TYR A 97 5.83 24.19 -10.23
CA TYR A 97 7.21 23.89 -9.86
C TYR A 97 7.90 25.06 -9.16
N LYS A 98 7.59 26.30 -9.56
CA LYS A 98 8.06 27.50 -8.86
C LYS A 98 7.56 27.52 -7.41
N GLN A 99 6.27 27.22 -7.19
CA GLN A 99 5.66 27.22 -5.86
C GLN A 99 6.25 26.14 -4.94
N ILE A 100 6.35 24.89 -5.41
CA ILE A 100 6.93 23.80 -4.60
C ILE A 100 8.43 24.03 -4.35
N GLY A 101 9.16 24.62 -5.31
CA GLY A 101 10.56 25.01 -5.16
C GLY A 101 10.76 26.07 -4.08
N LYS A 102 9.91 27.12 -4.07
CA LYS A 102 9.89 28.13 -3.00
C LYS A 102 9.61 27.49 -1.65
N MET A 103 8.60 26.63 -1.56
CA MET A 103 8.23 25.93 -0.32
C MET A 103 9.38 25.07 0.22
N GLY A 104 10.03 24.27 -0.64
CA GLY A 104 11.19 23.46 -0.24
C GLY A 104 12.42 24.28 0.17
N GLY A 105 12.64 25.42 -0.48
CA GLY A 105 13.72 26.34 -0.12
C GLY A 105 13.51 27.05 1.22
N SER A 106 12.27 27.44 1.53
CA SER A 106 11.93 28.10 2.80
C SER A 106 12.14 27.19 4.01
N VAL A 107 11.87 25.88 3.89
CA VAL A 107 12.10 24.91 4.98
C VAL A 107 13.58 24.79 5.34
N LYS A 108 14.49 24.88 4.35
CA LYS A 108 15.94 24.87 4.61
C LYS A 108 16.41 26.14 5.30
N LYS A 109 15.81 27.29 4.98
CA LYS A 109 16.14 28.57 5.62
C LYS A 109 15.70 28.61 7.07
N GLN A 110 14.53 28.06 7.41
CA GLN A 110 14.07 28.01 8.80
C GLN A 110 14.98 27.15 9.69
N LYS A 111 15.44 25.99 9.20
CA LYS A 111 16.36 25.12 9.95
C LYS A 111 17.78 25.68 10.14
N ALA A 112 18.15 26.75 9.45
CA ALA A 112 19.48 27.36 9.56
C ALA A 112 19.48 28.57 10.52
N VAL A 113 18.33 28.89 11.12
CA VAL A 113 18.13 30.04 12.02
C VAL A 113 17.68 29.59 13.43
N ASP A 114 17.50 28.28 13.64
CA ASP A 114 17.30 27.64 14.96
C ASP A 114 18.61 26.99 15.43
#